data_AF-A0A2V1D2B9-F1
#
_entry.id   AF-A0A2V1D2B9-F1
#
_cell.length_a   1.000
_cell.length_b   1.000
_cell.length_c   1.000
_cell.angle_alpha   90.00
_cell.angle_beta   90.00
_cell.angle_gamma   90.00
#
_symmetry.space_group_name_H-M   'P 1'
#
loop_
_entity.id
_entity.type
_entity.pdbx_description
1 polymer ?
#
loop_
_entity_poly.entity_id
_entity_poly.type
_entity_poly.pdbx_seq_one_letter_code
_entity_poly.pdbx_strand_id
1 'polypeptide(L)' 'LRAKTLALGSGFQVVASTFWQAVLPYLYNQDQADLGGNLGWIFFGLAVIHGGLIYFFVPGTKRRTFEDLDIMFEEKLPAR' A
#
# COMPACT_ATOMS: atom_id res chain seq x y z
N LEU A 1 12.25 11.51 13.89
CA LEU A 1 11.57 10.29 13.37
C LEU A 1 11.07 10.43 11.92
N ARG A 2 10.42 11.56 11.56
CA ARG A 2 9.76 11.76 10.25
C ARG A 2 10.60 11.44 9.00
N ALA A 3 11.86 11.88 8.94
CA ALA A 3 12.73 11.59 7.81
C ALA A 3 13.08 10.08 7.69
N LYS A 4 13.23 9.38 8.82
CA LYS A 4 13.53 7.93 8.83
C LYS A 4 12.31 7.10 8.42
N THR A 5 11.11 7.48 8.85
CA THR A 5 9.86 6.80 8.44
C THR A 5 9.53 7.05 6.97
N LEU A 6 9.76 8.27 6.47
CA LEU A 6 9.65 8.58 5.04
C LEU A 6 10.64 7.76 4.21
N ALA A 7 11.91 7.68 4.62
CA ALA A 7 12.92 6.89 3.91
C ALA A 7 12.57 5.39 3.87
N LEU A 8 12.03 4.84 4.97
CA LEU A 8 11.57 3.45 5.01
C LEU A 8 10.40 3.22 4.04
N GLY A 9 9.42 4.12 4.04
CA GLY A 9 8.28 4.05 3.11
C GLY A 9 8.71 4.14 1.65
N SER A 10 9.60 5.09 1.32
CA SER A 10 10.16 5.22 -0.03
C SER A 10 11.00 4.01 -0.43
N GLY A 11 11.78 3.44 0.48
CA GLY A 11 12.55 2.22 0.23
C GLY A 11 11.64 1.03 -0.11
N PHE A 12 10.57 0.84 0.67
CA PHE A 12 9.57 -0.19 0.39
C PHE A 12 8.89 0.03 -0.97
N GLN A 13 8.53 1.27 -1.30
CA GLN A 13 7.95 1.60 -2.60
C GLN A 13 8.87 1.21 -3.76
N VAL A 14 10.17 1.54 -3.68
CA VAL A 14 11.14 1.21 -4.74
C VAL A 14 11.31 -0.31 -4.89
N VAL A 15 11.34 -1.06 -3.78
CA VAL A 15 11.41 -2.53 -3.81
C VAL A 15 10.17 -3.12 -4.48
N ALA A 16 8.98 -2.68 -4.08
CA ALA A 16 7.72 -3.13 -4.66
C ALA A 16 7.65 -2.79 -6.16
N SER A 17 8.09 -1.60 -6.58
CA SER A 17 8.15 -1.21 -7.99
C SER A 17 9.14 -2.07 -8.78
N THR A 18 10.31 -2.38 -8.22
CA THR A 18 11.30 -3.26 -8.86
C THR A 18 10.76 -4.67 -9.03
N PHE A 19 10.07 -5.20 -8.02
CA PHE A 19 9.41 -6.50 -8.09
C PHE A 19 8.39 -6.54 -9.24
N TRP A 20 7.51 -5.55 -9.35
CA TRP A 20 6.52 -5.50 -10.42
C TRP A 20 7.15 -5.34 -11.81
N GLN A 21 8.24 -4.59 -11.94
CA GLN A 21 8.97 -4.49 -13.21
C GLN A 21 9.53 -5.84 -13.69
N ALA A 22 9.94 -6.71 -12.76
CA ALA A 22 10.39 -8.06 -13.09
C ALA A 22 9.21 -8.99 -13.40
N VAL A 23 8.10 -8.89 -12.67
CA VAL A 23 6.98 -9.83 -12.73
C VAL A 23 6.01 -9.54 -13.90
N LEU A 24 5.73 -8.27 -14.18
CA LEU A 24 4.75 -7.89 -15.22
C LEU A 24 5.08 -8.44 -16.62
N PRO A 25 6.33 -8.42 -17.11
CA PRO A 25 6.67 -9.01 -18.41
C PRO A 25 6.31 -10.50 -18.52
N TYR A 26 6.46 -11.26 -17.44
CA TYR A 26 6.08 -12.68 -17.40
C TYR A 26 4.56 -12.91 -17.40
N LEU A 27 3.81 -11.98 -16.79
CA LEU A 27 2.34 -12.07 -16.72
C LEU A 27 1.66 -11.68 -18.04
N TYR A 28 2.27 -10.78 -18.81
CA TYR A 28 1.73 -10.30 -20.10
C TYR A 28 2.22 -11.07 -21.33
N ASN A 29 3.38 -11.72 -21.29
CA ASN A 29 3.90 -12.42 -22.48
C ASN A 29 3.04 -13.64 -22.83
N GLN A 30 2.69 -13.73 -24.13
CA GLN A 30 1.83 -14.78 -24.69
C GLN A 30 2.47 -16.18 -24.65
N ASP A 31 3.81 -16.27 -24.61
CA ASP A 31 4.55 -17.53 -24.45
C ASP A 31 4.64 -18.01 -23.00
N GLN A 32 4.07 -17.27 -22.04
CA GLN A 32 4.10 -17.60 -20.62
C GLN A 32 2.69 -17.68 -20.03
N ALA A 33 2.36 -16.82 -19.06
CA ALA A 33 1.11 -16.91 -18.32
C ALA A 33 -0.10 -16.37 -19.12
N ASP A 34 0.14 -15.56 -20.16
CA ASP A 34 -0.86 -14.93 -21.04
C ASP A 34 -2.13 -14.50 -20.29
N LEU A 35 -1.95 -13.84 -19.15
CA LEU A 35 -3.08 -13.53 -18.26
C LEU A 35 -3.98 -12.45 -18.87
N GLY A 36 -3.52 -11.74 -19.91
CA GLY A 36 -4.30 -10.74 -20.63
C GLY A 36 -5.09 -9.82 -19.70
N GLY A 37 -6.42 -9.76 -19.89
CA GLY A 37 -7.32 -8.98 -19.03
C GLY A 37 -7.54 -9.54 -17.62
N ASN A 38 -7.22 -10.81 -17.36
CA ASN A 38 -7.38 -11.44 -16.04
C ASN A 38 -6.35 -10.94 -15.01
N LEU A 39 -5.27 -10.29 -15.45
CA LEU A 39 -4.33 -9.60 -14.57
C LEU A 39 -5.02 -8.57 -13.66
N GLY A 40 -6.11 -7.95 -14.14
CA GLY A 40 -6.92 -7.02 -13.36
C GLY A 40 -7.47 -7.62 -12.07
N TRP A 41 -7.74 -8.94 -12.02
CA TRP A 41 -8.23 -9.60 -10.81
C TRP A 41 -7.17 -9.72 -9.71
N ILE A 42 -5.89 -9.87 -10.09
CA ILE A 42 -4.77 -9.90 -9.14
C ILE A 42 -4.64 -8.52 -8.47
N PHE A 43 -4.66 -7.45 -9.27
CA PHE A 43 -4.61 -6.09 -8.75
C PHE A 43 -5.85 -5.72 -7.95
N PHE A 44 -7.03 -6.17 -8.38
CA PHE A 44 -8.27 -5.96 -7.64
C PHE A 44 -8.24 -6.65 -6.27
N GLY A 45 -7.83 -7.92 -6.20
CA GLY A 45 -7.67 -8.64 -4.93
C GLY A 45 -6.67 -7.96 -3.99
N LEU A 46 -5.53 -7.54 -4.52
CA LEU A 46 -4.52 -6.81 -3.75
C LEU A 46 -5.03 -5.45 -3.25
N ALA A 47 -5.79 -4.73 -4.07
CA ALA A 47 -6.38 -3.45 -3.73
C ALA A 47 -7.46 -3.56 -2.65
N VAL A 48 -8.30 -4.60 -2.69
CA VAL A 48 -9.31 -4.86 -1.66
C VAL A 48 -8.64 -5.17 -0.31
N ILE A 49 -7.60 -6.01 -0.31
CA ILE A 49 -6.85 -6.31 0.92
C ILE A 49 -6.18 -5.04 1.47
N HIS A 50 -5.49 -4.27 0.62
CA HIS A 50 -4.88 -3.00 1.03
C HIS A 50 -5.93 -2.00 1.55
N GLY A 51 -7.06 -1.86 0.87
CA GLY A 51 -8.17 -1.01 1.31
C GLY A 51 -8.72 -1.43 2.67
N GLY A 52 -8.87 -2.75 2.91
CA GLY A 52 -9.25 -3.29 4.21
C GLY A 52 -8.23 -2.99 5.31
N LEU A 53 -6.93 -3.17 5.04
CA LEU A 53 -5.87 -2.82 5.98
C LEU A 53 -5.89 -1.32 6.31
N ILE A 54 -6.02 -0.46 5.31
CA ILE A 54 -6.14 0.99 5.51
C ILE A 54 -7.37 1.30 6.37
N TYR A 55 -8.50 0.64 6.12
CA TYR A 55 -9.73 0.84 6.89
C TYR A 55 -9.57 0.48 8.38
N PHE A 56 -8.83 -0.57 8.72
CA PHE A 56 -8.65 -1.01 10.12
C PHE A 56 -7.47 -0.35 10.84
N PHE A 57 -6.39 0.00 10.13
CA PHE A 57 -5.13 0.45 10.74
C PHE A 57 -4.86 1.94 10.59
N VAL A 58 -5.48 2.63 9.62
CA VAL A 58 -5.22 4.06 9.38
C VAL A 58 -6.38 4.88 9.92
N PRO A 59 -6.22 5.59 11.05
CA PRO A 59 -7.24 6.52 11.54
C PRO A 59 -7.43 7.66 10.54
N GLY A 60 -8.64 8.22 10.49
CA GLY A 60 -8.96 9.33 9.58
C GLY A 60 -8.01 10.51 9.76
N THR A 61 -7.18 10.79 8.75
CA THR A 61 -6.21 11.90 8.72
C THR A 61 -6.83 13.23 8.25
N LYS A 62 -8.14 13.25 7.97
CA LYS A 62 -8.83 14.40 7.37
C LYS A 62 -9.05 15.50 8.43
N ARG A 63 -8.48 16.69 8.18
CA ARG A 63 -8.62 17.92 9.01
C ARG A 63 -8.05 17.83 10.44
N ARG A 64 -7.00 17.03 10.65
CA ARG A 64 -6.28 16.97 11.94
C ARG A 64 -4.85 17.52 11.78
N THR A 65 -4.38 18.25 12.78
CA THR A 65 -2.97 18.71 12.79
C THR A 65 -2.03 17.55 13.13
N PHE A 66 -0.73 17.69 12.85
CA PHE A 66 0.26 16.66 13.20
C PHE A 66 0.30 16.36 14.69
N GLU A 67 0.05 17.37 15.53
CA GLU A 67 -0.04 17.25 16.99
C GLU A 67 -1.26 16.43 17.43
N ASP A 68 -2.43 16.68 16.83
CA ASP A 68 -3.64 15.89 17.10
C ASP A 68 -3.46 14.41 16.70
N LEU A 69 -2.71 14.13 15.63
CA LEU A 69 -2.45 12.76 15.18
C LEU A 69 -1.53 12.01 16.15
N ASP A 70 -0.50 12.66 16.68
CA ASP A 70 0.41 12.03 17.66
C ASP A 70 -0.33 11.69 18.97
N ILE A 71 -1.21 12.59 19.45
CA ILE A 71 -2.04 12.35 20.64
C ILE A 71 -2.97 11.14 20.42
N MET A 72 -3.59 11.02 19.24
CA MET A 72 -4.47 9.89 18.94
C MET A 72 -3.73 8.55 18.80
N PHE A 73 -2.47 8.59 18.34
CA PHE A 73 -1.60 7.42 18.32
C PHE A 73 -1.18 7.00 19.73
N GLU A 74 -0.88 7.96 20.61
CA GLU A 74 -0.57 7.69 22.03
C GLU A 74 -1.78 7.13 22.79
N GLU A 75 -2.97 7.68 22.56
CA GLU A 75 -4.22 7.22 23.19
C GLU A 75 -4.76 5.91 22.58
N LYS A 76 -4.11 5.35 21.55
CA LYS A 76 -4.54 4.13 20.82
C LYS A 76 -6.03 4.18 20.46
N LEU A 77 -6.52 5.35 20.10
CA LEU A 77 -7.93 5.49 19.74
C LEU A 77 -8.19 4.59 18.52
N PRO A 78 -9.31 3.85 18.52
CA PRO A 78 -9.66 2.99 17.40
C PRO A 78 -9.61 3.81 16.13
N ALA A 79 -9.17 3.21 15.03
CA ALA A 79 -9.13 3.83 13.71
C ALA A 79 -10.56 4.08 13.21
N ARG A 80 -11.26 5.01 13.87
CA ARG A 80 -12.56 5.63 13.64
C ARG A 80 -12.92 6.53 14.82
#